data_AF-A0A6I0DWN7-F1
#
_entry.id   AF-A0A6I0DWN7-F1
#
_cell.length_a   1.000
_cell.length_b   1.000
_cell.length_c   1.000
_cell.angle_alpha   90.00
_cell.angle_beta   90.00
_cell.angle_gamma   90.00
#
_symmetry.space_group_name_H-M   'P 1'
#
loop_
_entity.id
_entity.type
_entity.pdbx_description
1 polymer ?
#
loop_
_entity_poly.entity_id
_entity_poly.type
_entity_poly.pdbx_seq_one_letter_code
_entity_poly.pdbx_strand_id
1 'polypeptide(L)' 'MEIILKEDVINLGYKGDIVKVRDGYGRNFLIPQKKAVLATESAKKMLAEDNRQRAHKLERIKNEALE' A
#
# COMPACT_ATOMS: atom_id res chain seq x y z
N MET A 1 13.81 3.13 7.84
CA MET A 1 12.41 2.79 8.16
C MET A 1 11.67 2.26 6.93
N GLU A 2 10.94 1.15 7.04
CA GLU A 2 10.04 0.68 5.97
C GLU A 2 8.60 1.13 6.22
N ILE A 3 7.94 1.61 5.18
CA ILE A 3 6.57 2.09 5.23
C ILE A 3 5.76 1.56 4.04
N ILE A 4 4.45 1.49 4.22
CA ILE A 4 3.48 1.22 3.16
C ILE A 4 2.82 2.55 2.80
N LEU A 5 2.84 2.91 1.53
CA LEU A 5 2.17 4.12 1.03
C LEU A 5 0.66 3.92 0.98
N LYS A 6 -0.09 4.90 1.47
CA LYS A 6 -1.57 4.93 1.42
C LYS A 6 -2.10 5.72 0.23
N GLU A 7 -1.26 6.56 -0.35
CA GLU A 7 -1.54 7.39 -1.50
C GLU A 7 -0.30 7.43 -2.40
N ASP A 8 -0.50 7.87 -3.63
CA ASP A 8 0.55 8.05 -4.61
C ASP A 8 1.39 9.28 -4.23
N VAL A 9 2.69 9.07 -4.02
CA VAL A 9 3.61 10.13 -3.60
C VAL A 9 4.63 10.33 -4.70
N ILE A 10 4.64 11.55 -5.25
CA ILE A 10 5.56 11.96 -6.31
C ILE A 10 7.00 11.74 -5.84
N ASN A 11 7.81 11.11 -6.70
CA ASN A 11 9.21 10.73 -6.44
C ASN A 11 9.43 9.70 -5.32
N LEU A 12 8.39 8.98 -4.89
CA LEU A 12 8.51 7.95 -3.86
C LEU A 12 7.88 6.63 -4.27
N GLY A 13 6.65 6.64 -4.79
CA GLY A 13 5.96 5.41 -5.20
C GLY A 13 4.45 5.59 -5.29
N TYR A 14 3.77 4.49 -5.61
CA TYR A 14 2.31 4.43 -5.74
C TYR A 14 1.64 3.93 -4.46
N LYS A 15 0.33 4.15 -4.37
CA LYS A 15 -0.49 3.61 -3.28
C LYS A 15 -0.34 2.09 -3.18
N GLY A 16 -0.04 1.61 -1.97
CA GLY A 16 0.14 0.20 -1.65
C GLY A 16 1.58 -0.29 -1.80
N ASP A 17 2.51 0.56 -2.25
CA ASP A 17 3.92 0.17 -2.38
C ASP A 17 4.64 0.17 -1.02
N ILE A 18 5.62 -0.74 -0.87
CA ILE A 18 6.46 -0.85 0.32
C ILE A 18 7.79 -0.18 0.02
N VAL A 19 8.00 1.01 0.59
CA VAL A 19 9.19 1.82 0.33
C VAL A 19 10.03 1.97 1.59
N LYS A 20 11.35 2.00 1.40
CA LYS A 20 12.32 2.25 2.48
C LYS A 20 12.68 3.73 2.50
N VAL A 21 12.33 4.42 3.57
CA VAL A 21 12.59 5.85 3.77
C VAL A 21 13.48 6.10 4.99
N ARG A 22 14.00 7.33 5.06
CA ARG A 22 14.69 7.84 6.26
C ARG A 22 13.67 7.98 7.40
N ASP A 23 14.09 7.62 8.61
CA ASP A 23 13.23 7.60 9.79
C ASP A 23 12.52 8.94 10.06
N GLY A 24 13.22 10.06 9.89
CA GLY A 24 12.63 11.41 10.04
C GLY A 24 11.53 11.70 9.01
N TYR A 25 11.72 11.29 7.75
CA TYR A 25 10.73 11.52 6.70
C TYR A 25 9.46 10.67 6.91
N GLY A 26 9.62 9.42 7.35
CA GLY A 26 8.50 8.57 7.74
C GLY A 26 7.74 9.10 8.95
N ARG A 27 8.44 9.34 10.07
CA ARG A 27 7.81 9.70 11.36
C ARG A 27 7.29 11.13 11.42
N ASN A 28 7.96 12.09 10.79
CA ASN A 28 7.62 13.51 10.94
C ASN A 28 6.74 14.03 9.80
N PHE A 29 6.69 13.35 8.65
CA PHE A 29 5.93 13.82 7.48
C PHE A 29 4.89 12.80 7.03
N LEU A 30 5.28 11.60 6.61
CA LEU A 30 4.37 10.68 5.93
C LEU A 30 3.31 10.07 6.86
N ILE A 31 3.70 9.63 8.05
CA ILE A 31 2.77 9.05 9.04
C ILE A 31 1.79 10.10 9.61
N PRO A 32 2.24 11.27 10.11
CA PRO A 32 1.31 12.26 10.66
C PRO A 32 0.37 12.84 9.59
N GLN A 33 0.82 12.94 8.33
CA GLN A 33 -0.05 13.32 7.22
C GLN A 33 -0.92 12.17 6.69
N LYS A 34 -0.87 10.98 7.30
CA LYS A 34 -1.63 9.78 6.89
C LYS A 34 -1.33 9.27 5.47
N LYS A 35 -0.24 9.74 4.86
CA LYS A 35 0.23 9.34 3.52
C LYS A 35 0.87 7.96 3.53
N ALA A 36 1.34 7.49 4.69
CA ALA A 36 1.93 6.18 4.85
C ALA A 36 1.66 5.57 6.22
N VAL A 37 1.88 4.27 6.34
CA VAL A 37 1.87 3.53 7.61
C VAL A 37 3.16 2.74 7.76
N LEU A 38 3.52 2.39 9.00
CA LEU A 38 4.65 1.51 9.27
C LEU A 38 4.45 0.13 8.62
N ALA A 39 5.46 -0.36 7.91
CA ALA A 39 5.45 -1.68 7.31
C ALA A 39 5.82 -2.77 8.35
N THR A 40 4.99 -2.92 9.39
CA THR A 40 5.12 -4.04 10.34
C THR A 40 4.77 -5.36 9.65
N GLU A 41 5.22 -6.49 10.21
CA GLU A 41 4.87 -7.81 9.65
C GLU A 41 3.36 -8.03 9.54
N SER A 42 2.60 -7.57 10.53
CA SER A 42 1.13 -7.60 10.51
C SER A 42 0.56 -6.75 9.37
N ALA A 43 1.08 -5.54 9.17
CA ALA A 43 0.62 -4.66 8.09
C ALA A 43 0.97 -5.24 6.71
N LYS A 44 2.14 -5.85 6.55
CA LYS A 44 2.53 -6.55 5.31
C LYS A 44 1.61 -7.73 5.01
N LYS A 45 1.23 -8.52 6.01
CA LYS A 45 0.26 -9.62 5.85
C LYS A 45 -1.12 -9.11 5.45
N MET A 46 -1.62 -8.07 6.10
CA MET A 46 -2.90 -7.45 5.75
C MET A 46 -2.91 -6.92 4.31
N LEU A 47 -1.81 -6.29 3.88
CA LEU A 47 -1.67 -5.79 2.51
C LEU A 47 -1.70 -6.93 1.48
N ALA A 48 -1.01 -8.04 1.76
CA ALA A 48 -1.01 -9.21 0.89
C ALA A 48 -2.41 -9.84 0.76
N GLU A 49 -3.15 -9.93 1.87
CA GLU A 49 -4.53 -10.42 1.89
C GLU A 49 -5.47 -9.51 1.08
N ASP A 50 -5.40 -8.20 1.30
CA ASP A 50 -6.21 -7.21 0.57
C ASP A 50 -5.91 -7.24 -0.94
N ASN A 51 -4.64 -7.37 -1.34
CA ASN A 51 -4.27 -7.53 -2.75
C ASN A 51 -4.83 -8.82 -3.35
N ARG A 52 -4.80 -9.95 -2.63
CA ARG A 52 -5.42 -11.20 -3.10
C ARG A 52 -6.92 -11.04 -3.31
N GLN A 53 -7.62 -10.43 -2.36
CA GLN A 53 -9.06 -10.19 -2.46
C GLN A 53 -9.41 -9.26 -3.63
N ARG A 54 -8.62 -8.20 -3.84
CA ARG A 54 -8.79 -7.31 -4.99
C ARG A 54 -8.55 -8.01 -6.32
N ALA A 55 -7.49 -8.81 -6.42
CA ALA A 55 -7.19 -9.58 -7.64
C ALA A 55 -8.36 -10.52 -7.98
N HIS A 56 -8.86 -11.26 -7.00
CA HIS A 56 -10.01 -12.15 -7.19
C HIS A 56 -11.28 -11.40 -7.60
N LYS A 57 -11.52 -10.21 -7.01
CA LYS A 57 -12.67 -9.38 -7.39
C LYS A 57 -12.55 -8.82 -8.81
N LEU A 58 -11.35 -8.39 -9.21
CA LEU A 58 -11.06 -7.91 -10.56
C LEU A 58 -11.25 -9.02 -11.59
N GLU A 59 -10.82 -10.24 -11.27
CA GLU A 59 -10.98 -11.40 -12.14
C GLU A 59 -12.47 -11.75 -12.34
N ARG A 60 -13.27 -11.74 -11.27
CA ARG A 60 -14.73 -11.92 -11.33
C ARG A 60 -15.41 -10.87 -12.22
N ILE A 61 -15.07 -9.59 -12.04
CA ILE A 61 -15.64 -8.50 -12.84
C ILE A 61 -15.25 -8.66 -14.31
N LYS A 62 -13.99 -9.03 -14.58
CA LYS A 62 -13.52 -9.23 -15.95
C LYS A 62 -14.24 -10.40 -16.62
N ASN A 63 -14.47 -11.50 -15.92
CA ASN A 63 -15.22 -12.65 -16.45
C ASN A 63 -16.67 -12.27 -16.74
N GLU A 64 -17.33 -11.56 -15.81
CA GLU A 64 -18.71 -11.09 -15.97
C GLU A 64 -18.87 -10.07 -17.11
N ALA A 65 -17.84 -9.30 -17.44
CA ALA A 65 -17.84 -8.36 -18.56
C ALA A 65 -17.51 -9.00 -19.92
N LEU A 66 -17.00 -10.23 -19.92
CA LEU A 66 -16.64 -11.00 -21.10
C LEU A 66 -17.74 -11.99 -21.53
N GLU A 67 -18.64 -12.34 -20.61
CA GLU A 67 -19.90 -13.07 -20.86
C GLU A 67 -21.01 -12.12 -21.32
#